data_AF-A0AAV4EG80-F1
#
_entry.id   AF-A0AAV4EG80-F1
#
_cell.length_a   1.000
_cell.length_b   1.000
_cell.length_c   1.000
_cell.angle_alpha   90.00
_cell.angle_beta   90.00
_cell.angle_gamma   90.00
#
_symmetry.space_group_name_H-M   'P 1'
#
loop_
_entity.id
_entity.type
_entity.pdbx_description
1 polymer ?
#
loop_
_entity_poly.entity_id
_entity_poly.type
_entity_poly.pdbx_seq_one_letter_code
_entity_poly.pdbx_strand_id
1 'polypeptide(L)'
;MTSSSDPFPIKSGDATLAAHSEEARQRLISCFADACREFSLTISLKKTNIMGQNVDTIPTITIDEHMLEVVDKFTYLDSTISNNLF
;
A
#
# COMPACT_ATOMS: atom_id res chain seq x y z
N MET A 1 20.22 -18.31 -34.57
CA MET A 1 19.04 -17.55 -34.11
C MET A 1 18.95 -17.75 -32.61
N THR A 2 19.58 -16.88 -31.83
CA THR A 2 19.50 -16.91 -30.38
C THR A 2 18.19 -16.26 -29.96
N SER A 3 17.23 -17.07 -29.49
CA SER A 3 16.08 -16.53 -28.75
C SER A 3 16.61 -15.90 -27.48
N SER A 4 16.74 -14.57 -27.48
CA SER A 4 16.94 -13.80 -26.26
C SER A 4 15.59 -13.76 -25.55
N SER A 5 15.35 -14.77 -24.72
CA SER A 5 14.23 -14.80 -23.79
C SER A 5 14.58 -13.92 -22.58
N ASP A 6 14.82 -12.63 -22.82
CA ASP A 6 14.96 -11.66 -21.73
C ASP A 6 13.57 -11.49 -21.11
N PRO A 7 13.38 -11.80 -19.81
CA PRO A 7 12.09 -11.62 -19.16
C PRO A 7 11.73 -10.13 -19.22
N PHE A 8 10.56 -9.82 -19.77
CA PHE A 8 10.03 -8.46 -19.75
C PHE A 8 10.06 -7.95 -18.30
N PRO A 9 10.63 -6.76 -18.04
CA PRO A 9 10.70 -6.25 -16.67
C PRO A 9 9.27 -6.01 -16.18
N ILE A 10 8.85 -6.78 -15.18
CA ILE A 10 7.63 -6.53 -14.42
C ILE A 10 7.76 -5.16 -13.74
N LYS A 11 7.10 -4.15 -14.31
CA LYS A 11 7.14 -2.79 -13.77
C LYS A 11 6.40 -2.80 -12.43
N SER A 12 7.11 -2.47 -11.35
CA SER A 12 6.48 -2.16 -10.06
C SER A 12 5.55 -0.97 -10.27
N GLY A 13 4.25 -1.17 -10.06
CA GLY A 13 3.27 -0.08 -10.00
C GLY A 13 3.13 0.43 -8.57
N ASP A 14 2.77 1.70 -8.42
CA ASP A 14 2.31 2.26 -7.16
C ASP A 14 0.79 2.18 -7.12
N ALA A 15 0.22 1.74 -5.99
CA ALA A 15 -1.22 1.62 -5.80
C ALA A 15 -1.63 2.33 -4.51
N THR A 16 -2.69 3.14 -4.59
CA THR A 16 -3.28 3.82 -3.42
C THR A 16 -4.62 3.18 -3.09
N LEU A 17 -4.78 2.72 -1.86
CA LEU A 17 -5.99 2.06 -1.37
C LEU A 17 -6.62 2.96 -0.31
N ALA A 18 -7.89 3.33 -0.48
CA ALA A 18 -8.62 4.17 0.47
C ALA A 18 -9.90 3.46 0.92
N ALA A 19 -10.21 3.54 2.22
CA ALA A 19 -11.42 2.99 2.80
C ALA A 19 -11.91 3.87 3.96
N HIS A 20 -13.22 3.92 4.17
CA HIS A 20 -13.86 4.79 5.16
C HIS A 20 -13.95 4.20 6.58
N SER A 21 -13.59 2.92 6.76
CA SER A 21 -13.56 2.24 8.06
C SER A 21 -12.23 1.49 8.21
N GLU A 22 -11.74 1.43 9.44
CA GLU A 22 -10.57 0.64 9.82
C GLU A 22 -10.75 -0.85 9.51
N GLU A 23 -11.92 -1.42 9.80
CA GLU A 23 -12.19 -2.83 9.51
C GLU A 23 -12.18 -3.11 8.00
N ALA A 24 -12.77 -2.18 7.22
CA ALA A 24 -12.78 -2.28 5.77
C ALA A 24 -11.35 -2.20 5.21
N ARG A 25 -10.55 -1.27 5.71
CA ARG A 25 -9.14 -1.07 5.35
C ARG A 25 -8.29 -2.29 5.70
N GLN A 26 -8.51 -2.89 6.87
CA GLN A 26 -7.82 -4.10 7.31
C GLN A 26 -8.15 -5.29 6.41
N ARG A 27 -9.43 -5.47 6.06
CA ARG A 27 -9.84 -6.50 5.09
C ARG A 27 -9.24 -6.26 3.71
N LEU A 28 -9.24 -5.00 3.25
CA LEU A 28 -8.69 -4.61 1.96
C LEU A 28 -7.21 -4.95 1.85
N ILE A 29 -6.44 -4.63 2.89
CA ILE A 29 -5.00 -4.92 2.90
C ILE A 29 -4.71 -6.41 3.00
N SER A 30 -5.49 -7.16 3.79
CA SER A 30 -5.36 -8.61 3.89
C SER A 30 -5.68 -9.29 2.56
N CYS A 31 -6.79 -8.93 1.91
CA CYS A 31 -7.13 -9.46 0.59
C CYS A 31 -6.10 -9.07 -0.47
N PHE A 32 -5.56 -7.86 -0.41
CA PHE A 32 -4.50 -7.43 -1.32
C PHE A 32 -3.20 -8.22 -1.11
N ALA A 33 -2.83 -8.51 0.14
CA ALA A 33 -1.69 -9.34 0.49
C ALA A 33 -1.86 -10.79 0.01
N ASP A 34 -3.03 -11.38 0.23
CA ASP A 34 -3.34 -12.73 -0.25
C ASP A 34 -3.29 -12.82 -1.77
N ALA A 35 -3.90 -11.85 -2.48
CA ALA A 35 -3.84 -11.79 -3.94
C ALA A 35 -2.39 -11.64 -4.42
N CYS A 36 -1.60 -10.76 -3.79
CA CYS A 36 -0.19 -10.61 -4.14
C CYS A 36 0.59 -11.93 -3.94
N ARG A 37 0.32 -12.68 -2.88
CA ARG A 37 0.92 -13.99 -2.65
C ARG A 37 0.55 -14.99 -3.75
N GLU A 38 -0.69 -14.99 -4.19
CA GLU A 38 -1.17 -15.84 -5.30
C GLU A 38 -0.48 -15.49 -6.63
N PHE A 39 -0.25 -14.21 -6.89
CA PHE A 39 0.44 -13.72 -8.09
C PHE A 39 1.98 -13.65 -7.95
N SER A 40 2.54 -14.17 -6.85
CA SER A 40 3.99 -14.05 -6.52
C SER A 40 4.52 -12.61 -6.56
N LEU A 41 3.66 -11.64 -6.26
CA LEU A 41 3.99 -10.22 -6.10
C LEU A 41 4.50 -9.98 -4.68
N THR A 42 5.64 -9.30 -4.57
CA THR A 42 6.23 -8.95 -3.27
C THR A 42 5.72 -7.59 -2.81
N ILE A 43 4.91 -7.55 -1.74
CA ILE A 43 4.54 -6.30 -1.09
C ILE A 43 5.70 -5.86 -0.20
N SER A 44 6.26 -4.68 -0.48
CA SER A 44 7.28 -4.08 0.39
C SER A 44 6.61 -3.26 1.49
N LEU A 45 6.53 -3.80 2.70
CA LEU A 45 5.95 -3.10 3.86
C LEU A 45 6.58 -1.73 4.11
N LYS A 46 7.89 -1.58 3.85
CA LYS A 46 8.61 -0.29 3.92
C LYS A 46 8.13 0.77 2.93
N LYS A 47 7.44 0.38 1.87
CA LYS A 47 6.86 1.28 0.87
C LYS A 47 5.37 1.52 1.10
N THR A 48 4.75 0.75 1.97
CA THR A 48 3.32 0.84 2.25
C THR A 48 3.12 1.78 3.42
N ASN A 49 2.74 3.01 3.10
CA ASN A 49 2.44 4.03 4.09
C ASN A 49 0.94 4.09 4.34
N ILE A 50 0.56 4.36 5.58
CA ILE A 50 -0.83 4.60 5.97
C ILE A 50 -1.00 6.09 6.19
N MET A 51 -2.11 6.64 5.70
CA MET A 51 -2.51 8.00 6.03
C MET A 51 -3.90 7.98 6.65
N GLY A 52 -4.02 8.50 7.87
CA GLY A 52 -5.31 8.84 8.46
C GLY A 52 -5.72 10.23 7.99
N GLN A 53 -6.86 10.35 7.31
CA GLN A 53 -7.46 11.64 6.98
C GLN A 53 -8.69 11.87 7.83
N ASN A 54 -8.72 12.99 8.57
CA ASN A 54 -9.87 13.39 9.38
C ASN A 54 -10.33 12.33 10.40
N VAL A 55 -9.38 11.68 11.07
CA VAL A 55 -9.65 10.66 12.09
C VAL A 55 -9.13 11.11 13.45
N ASP A 56 -9.95 11.02 14.49
CA ASP A 56 -9.55 11.26 15.89
C ASP A 56 -8.54 10.23 16.40
N THR A 57 -8.52 9.04 15.81
CA THR A 57 -7.62 7.95 16.17
C THR A 57 -6.92 7.43 14.92
N ILE A 58 -5.59 7.37 15.00
CA ILE A 58 -4.77 6.84 13.93
C ILE A 58 -5.08 5.34 13.76
N PRO A 59 -5.47 4.89 12.55
CA PRO A 59 -5.78 3.49 12.33
C PRO A 59 -4.52 2.64 12.40
N THR A 60 -4.62 1.50 13.08
CA THR A 60 -3.55 0.50 13.18
C THR A 60 -3.77 -0.56 12.11
N ILE A 61 -3.02 -0.49 11.02
CA ILE A 61 -3.04 -1.53 9.98
C ILE A 61 -1.93 -2.54 10.23
N THR A 62 -2.26 -3.83 10.12
CA THR A 62 -1.26 -4.90 10.09
C THR A 62 -1.32 -5.70 8.79
N ILE A 63 -0.16 -6.11 8.27
CA ILE A 63 -0.01 -7.12 7.21
C ILE A 63 0.92 -8.20 7.73
N ASP A 64 0.52 -9.48 7.71
CA ASP A 64 1.35 -10.60 8.18
C ASP A 64 1.99 -10.33 9.55
N GLU A 65 1.18 -9.84 10.51
CA GLU A 65 1.60 -9.46 11.88
C GLU A 65 2.54 -8.23 11.99
N HIS A 66 2.92 -7.62 10.87
CA HIS A 66 3.73 -6.41 10.85
C HIS A 66 2.82 -5.18 10.81
N MET A 67 3.04 -4.26 11.75
CA MET A 67 2.35 -2.97 11.77
C MET A 67 2.94 -2.06 10.69
N LEU A 68 2.07 -1.52 9.84
CA LEU A 68 2.46 -0.57 8.82
C LEU A 68 2.71 0.81 9.45
N GLU A 69 3.61 1.58 8.84
CA GLU A 69 3.96 2.92 9.32
C GLU A 69 2.88 3.94 8.93
N VAL A 70 2.48 4.76 9.89
CA VAL A 70 1.55 5.86 9.65
C VAL A 70 2.35 7.12 9.36
N VAL A 71 2.07 7.73 8.23
CA VAL A 71 2.69 8.99 7.80
C VAL A 71 1.66 10.11 7.80
N ASP A 72 2.10 11.30 8.23
CA ASP A 72 1.31 12.53 8.16
C ASP A 72 1.24 13.11 6.74
N LYS A 73 2.27 12.82 5.94
CA LYS A 73 2.41 13.26 4.55
C LYS A 73 2.68 12.08 3.64
N PHE A 74 1.88 11.97 2.58
CA PHE A 74 2.03 10.96 1.55
C PHE A 74 2.33 11.64 0.22
N THR A 75 3.42 11.24 -0.46
CA THR A 75 3.79 11.78 -1.78
C THR A 75 3.60 10.72 -2.83
N TYR A 76 2.78 11.00 -3.83
CA TYR A 76 2.48 10.12 -4.96
C TYR A 76 2.63 10.90 -6.26
N LEU A 77 3.53 10.45 -7.14
CA LEU A 77 3.80 11.07 -8.45
C LEU A 77 3.95 12.60 -8.35
N ASP A 78 4.87 13.06 -7.49
CA ASP A 78 5.14 14.48 -7.19
C ASP A 78 3.97 15.27 -6.56
N SER A 79 2.86 14.62 -6.23
CA SER A 79 1.75 15.23 -5.49
C SER A 79 1.81 14.83 -4.03
N THR A 80 1.88 15.79 -3.12
CA THR A 80 1.86 15.53 -1.67
C THR A 80 0.47 15.77 -1.09
N ILE A 81 -0.08 14.73 -0.46
CA ILE A 81 -1.29 14.77 0.35
C ILE A 81 -0.86 14.89 1.81
N SER A 82 -1.42 15.84 2.55
CA SER A 82 -1.12 16.06 3.97
C SER A 82 -2.40 16.10 4.80
N ASN A 83 -2.34 15.64 6.04
CA ASN A 83 -3.49 15.61 6.95
C ASN A 83 -3.74 17.01 7.56
N ASN A 84 -3.90 18.03 6.70
CA ASN A 84 -4.32 19.36 7.13
C ASN A 84 -5.82 19.48 6.91
N LEU A 85 -6.58 19.20 7.96
CA LEU A 85 -7.96 19.66 8.08
C LEU A 85 -7.88 21.18 8.31
N PHE A 86 -8.34 21.99 7.36
CA PHE A 86 -8.62 23.41 7.60
C PHE A 86 -10.03 23.55 8.18
#